data_AF-W1XLU5-F1
#
_entry.id   AF-W1XLU5-F1
#
_cell.length_a   1.000
_cell.length_b   1.000
_cell.length_c   1.000
_cell.angle_alpha   90.00
_cell.angle_beta   90.00
_cell.angle_gamma   90.00
#
_symmetry.space_group_name_H-M   'P 1'
#
loop_
_entity.id
_entity.type
_entity.pdbx_description
1 polymer ?
#
loop_
_entity_poly.entity_id
_entity_poly.type
_entity_poly.pdbx_seq_one_letter_code
_entity_poly.pdbx_strand_id
1 'polypeptide(L)' 'RSGGFEPLREVSPNKKVVLGLITSKRPELEDKEIIKERIKEATKYIPLERLCLSPQCGFASCEIGNQ' A
#
# COMPACT_ATOMS: atom_id res chain seq x y z
N ARG A 1 -3.05 13.64 0.05
CA ARG A 1 -3.15 13.39 1.51
C ARG A 1 -2.79 11.93 1.77
N SER A 2 -1.58 11.65 2.24
CA SER A 2 -1.19 10.28 2.65
C SER A 2 -1.75 10.03 4.04
N GLY A 3 -3.01 9.62 4.11
CA GLY A 3 -3.59 9.12 5.37
C GLY A 3 -2.84 7.89 5.85
N GLY A 4 -2.91 7.62 7.16
CA GLY A 4 -2.45 6.36 7.73
C GLY A 4 -3.40 5.20 7.38
N PHE A 5 -3.21 4.07 8.04
CA PHE A 5 -4.01 2.87 7.81
C PHE A 5 -5.27 2.79 8.67
N GLU A 6 -5.63 3.85 9.41
CA GLU A 6 -6.82 3.91 10.26
C GLU A 6 -8.12 3.50 9.53
N PRO A 7 -8.36 3.87 8.24
CA PRO A 7 -9.56 3.46 7.52
C PRO A 7 -9.69 1.95 7.29
N LEU A 8 -8.61 1.17 7.46
CA LEU A 8 -8.67 -0.28 7.30
C LEU A 8 -9.57 -0.97 8.33
N ARG A 9 -9.90 -0.30 9.45
CA ARG A 9 -10.85 -0.80 10.46
C ARG A 9 -12.25 -1.07 9.89
N GLU A 10 -12.65 -0.33 8.86
CA GLU A 10 -13.98 -0.41 8.25
C GLU A 10 -14.07 -1.50 7.16
N VAL A 11 -12.96 -2.20 6.87
CA VAL A 11 -12.93 -3.23 5.82
C VAL A 11 -13.62 -4.50 6.30
N SER A 12 -14.63 -4.94 5.54
CA SER A 12 -15.39 -6.17 5.82
C SER A 12 -14.47 -7.39 6.03
N PRO A 13 -14.77 -8.29 6.98
CA PRO A 13 -13.87 -9.34 7.43
C PRO A 13 -13.44 -10.35 6.36
N ASN A 14 -14.22 -10.51 5.29
CA ASN A 14 -13.94 -11.48 4.23
C ASN A 14 -13.24 -10.87 3.01
N LYS A 15 -12.79 -9.60 3.09
CA LYS A 15 -12.10 -8.91 2.00
C LYS A 15 -10.59 -8.88 2.25
N LYS A 16 -9.83 -9.05 1.17
CA LYS A 16 -8.39 -8.77 1.12
C LYS A 16 -8.16 -7.31 0.77
N VAL A 17 -7.03 -6.76 1.23
CA VAL A 17 -6.62 -5.38 0.98
C VAL A 17 -5.27 -5.40 0.29
N VAL A 18 -5.14 -4.64 -0.80
CA VAL A 18 -3.88 -4.49 -1.53
C VAL A 18 -3.26 -3.15 -1.16
N LEU A 19 -2.05 -3.18 -0.59
CA LEU A 19 -1.29 -2.00 -0.23
C LEU A 19 -0.40 -1.58 -1.39
N GLY A 20 -0.65 -0.38 -1.93
CA GLY A 20 0.22 0.27 -2.91
C GLY A 20 1.44 0.89 -2.23
N LEU A 21 2.48 0.11 -1.93
CA LEU A 21 3.68 0.61 -1.23
C LEU A 21 4.93 0.65 -2.12
N ILE A 22 4.87 0.04 -3.30
CA ILE A 22 5.96 0.06 -4.28
C ILE A 22 5.69 1.21 -5.27
N THR A 23 6.68 2.01 -5.63
CA THR A 23 6.56 3.10 -6.60
C THR A 23 7.10 2.66 -7.96
N SER A 24 6.34 2.90 -9.03
CA SER A 24 6.82 2.81 -10.41
C SER A 24 7.29 4.15 -10.95
N LYS A 25 7.19 5.22 -10.17
CA LYS A 25 7.48 6.60 -10.61
C LYS A 25 8.97 6.92 -10.65
N ARG A 26 9.80 6.07 -10.03
CA ARG A 26 11.24 6.24 -9.98
C ARG A 26 11.92 4.88 -10.11
N PRO A 27 13.14 4.81 -10.65
CA PRO A 27 13.85 3.56 -10.88
C PRO A 27 14.51 2.99 -9.61
N GLU A 28 14.55 3.75 -8.50
CA GLU A 28 15.17 3.26 -7.26
C GLU A 28 14.27 2.25 -6.54
N LEU A 29 14.89 1.20 -6.02
CA LEU A 29 14.21 0.24 -5.15
C LEU A 29 13.91 0.86 -3.80
N GLU A 30 12.74 0.52 -3.24
CA GLU A 30 12.38 0.92 -1.90
C GLU A 30 13.23 0.22 -0.86
N ASP A 31 13.45 0.89 0.27
CA ASP A 31 14.03 0.27 1.43
C ASP A 31 13.09 -0.82 1.96
N LYS A 32 13.58 -2.06 1.97
CA LYS A 32 12.86 -3.23 2.43
C LYS A 32 12.36 -3.09 3.88
N GLU A 33 13.13 -2.45 4.76
CA GLU A 33 12.74 -2.28 6.16
C GLU A 33 11.58 -1.28 6.28
N ILE A 34 11.60 -0.19 5.52
CA ILE A 34 10.49 0.76 5.45
C ILE A 34 9.21 0.06 4.99
N ILE A 35 9.28 -0.77 3.94
CA ILE A 35 8.11 -1.52 3.45
C ILE A 35 7.57 -2.47 4.53
N LYS A 36 8.45 -3.20 5.22
CA LYS A 36 8.03 -4.08 6.33
C LYS A 36 7.37 -3.31 7.46
N GLU A 37 7.89 -2.16 7.84
CA GLU A 37 7.31 -1.31 8.88
C GLU A 37 5.91 -0.83 8.50
N ARG A 38 5.73 -0.41 7.25
CA ARG A 38 4.43 0.00 6.71
C ARG A 38 3.42 -1.16 6.70
N ILE A 39 3.84 -2.37 6.33
CA ILE A 39 2.99 -3.56 6.41
C ILE A 39 2.62 -3.85 7.87
N LYS A 40 3.59 -3.81 8.80
CA LYS A 40 3.33 -4.00 10.24
C LYS A 40 2.35 -2.96 10.79
N GLU A 41 2.45 -1.72 10.34
CA GLU A 41 1.50 -0.66 10.71
C GLU A 41 0.07 -1.01 10.26
N ALA A 42 -0.10 -1.49 9.02
CA ALA A 42 -1.39 -1.95 8.52
C ALA A 42 -1.93 -3.17 9.31
N THR A 43 -1.04 -4.05 9.80
CA THR A 43 -1.46 -5.21 10.61
C THR A 43 -2.10 -4.85 11.95
N LYS A 44 -1.99 -3.60 12.41
CA LYS A 44 -2.72 -3.11 13.58
C LYS A 44 -4.24 -3.06 13.35
N TYR A 45 -4.68 -3.11 12.09
CA TYR A 45 -6.07 -2.91 11.68
C TYR A 45 -6.68 -4.12 10.97
N ILE A 46 -5.88 -4.89 10.24
CA ILE A 46 -6.32 -6.07 9.49
C ILE A 46 -5.26 -7.18 9.53
N PRO A 47 -5.63 -8.47 9.61
CA PRO A 47 -4.64 -9.56 9.66
C PRO A 47 -3.71 -9.61 8.45
N LEU A 48 -2.47 -10.07 8.66
CA LEU A 48 -1.42 -10.10 7.63
C LEU A 48 -1.81 -10.98 6.44
N GLU A 49 -2.49 -12.10 6.67
CA GLU A 49 -2.96 -13.03 5.65
C GLU A 49 -4.01 -12.43 4.69
N ARG A 50 -4.58 -11.29 5.07
CA ARG A 50 -5.53 -10.51 4.25
C ARG A 50 -4.87 -9.33 3.53
N LEU A 51 -3.58 -9.10 3.75
CA LEU A 51 -2.81 -8.05 3.09
C LEU A 51 -2.11 -8.60 1.85
N CYS A 52 -2.09 -7.78 0.80
CA CYS A 52 -1.32 -8.00 -0.42
C CYS A 52 -0.49 -6.74 -0.71
N LEU A 53 0.57 -6.89 -1.49
CA LEU A 53 1.46 -5.79 -1.87
C LEU A 53 1.35 -5.53 -3.37
N SER A 54 1.34 -4.26 -3.76
CA SER A 54 1.34 -3.84 -5.16
C SER A 54 2.07 -2.51 -5.35
N PRO A 55 2.36 -2.14 -6.61
CA PRO A 55 2.71 -0.77 -6.96
C PRO A 55 1.59 0.23 -6.63
N GLN A 56 1.95 1.49 -6.38
CA GLN A 56 1.02 2.60 -6.10
C GLN A 56 0.12 2.92 -7.30
N CYS A 57 0.62 2.70 -8.51
CA CYS A 57 -0.09 2.85 -9.78
C CYS A 57 0.32 1.71 -10.72
N GLY A 58 -0.47 1.45 -11.76
CA GLY A 58 -0.06 0.51 -12.80
C GLY A 58 1.25 0.92 -13.49
N PHE A 59 1.92 -0.04 -14.13
CA PHE A 59 3.13 0.23 -14.94
C PHE A 59 2.85 1.06 -16.21
N ALA A 60 1.58 1.22 -16.58
CA ALA A 60 1.12 2.18 -17.58
C ALA A 60 0.69 3.47 -16.87
N SER A 61 1.65 4.29 -16.47
CA SER A 61 1.37 5.63 -15.97
C SER A 61 0.88 6.50 -17.13
N CYS A 62 -0.42 6.77 -17.20
CA CYS A 62 -0.94 7.88 -17.99
C CYS A 62 -0.27 9.19 -17.52
N GLU A 63 0.13 9.99 -18.48
CA GLU A 63 0.92 11.23 -18.40
C GLU A 63 0.21 12.41 -17.69
N ILE A 64 -0.78 12.17 -16.85
CA ILE A 64 -1.54 13.24 -16.19
C ILE A 64 -1.54 12.97 -14.70
N GLY A 65 -0.53 13.52 -14.04
CA GLY A 65 -0.41 13.52 -12.59
C GLY A 65 -1.55 14.31 -11.96
N ASN A 66 -2.01 13.82 -10.80
CA ASN A 66 -2.67 14.70 -9.84
C ASN A 66 -1.66 15.77 -9.41
N GLN A 67 -1.94 17.03 -9.74
CA GLN A 67 -1.38 18.18 -9.02
C GLN A 67 -1.79 18.12 -7.54
#